data_AF-A0AAD2G5R7-F1
#
_entry.id   AF-A0AAD2G5R7-F1
#
_cell.length_a   1.000
_cell.length_b   1.000
_cell.length_c   1.000
_cell.angle_alpha   90.00
_cell.angle_beta   90.00
_cell.angle_gamma   90.00
#
_symmetry.space_group_name_H-M   'P 1'
#
loop_
_entity.id
_entity.type
_entity.pdbx_description
1 polymer ?
#
loop_
_entity_poly.entity_id
_entity_poly.type
_entity_poly.pdbx_seq_one_letter_code
_entity_poly.pdbx_strand_id
1 'polypeptide(L)'
;MGQPGNIFLLRVLTPRHVATHQSRHILPAHGGPHRFPLTFFALRFAPSLDLTVFFLQVLAVPLNRPLPTAHPSFKRGRRLPSFARTILGGFQMRSVHGDEATLADALLEGHLRVISDGSFKNELETAAVQLLAKQGGCNRIIIRCQTPGLPQDQSPYRSKLIGLLAGIMAVDWLLKQWFPNLLTCPKVRIACDGLSAIEMAFEDRPLSPTDAQFDLVSSIREAILRSSVDWAPQHVYGHLDKSNLFDELSWWEKRNLEMDGMAVEYRKELETANHLIAPNPRFFTELAALYVADTKQSRLDPQFIQECVTLPALRSRWRDKGTISAAAESKIAWDTLGRAMRSLPAGLQRWSTKHCVGMCGTGKFKVLWGLETSAACPRCGDFEDHLHAPRCRAALATVEWDRRTAAFSAWLDLQLTGPSIKTAILQLLHGVRTPTTSPLRTISPSVHIPKKHTIKNHTQIRVPKQHL
;
A
#
# COMPACT_ATOMS: atom_id res chain seq x y z
N MET A 1 26.42 21.51 -4.41
CA MET A 1 24.94 21.56 -4.42
C MET A 1 24.43 20.15 -4.31
N GLY A 2 24.14 19.69 -3.10
CA GLY A 2 23.61 18.34 -2.84
C GLY A 2 22.09 18.35 -3.02
N GLN A 3 21.55 17.39 -3.78
CA GLN A 3 20.11 17.18 -3.82
C GLN A 3 19.63 16.71 -2.43
N PRO A 4 18.50 17.23 -1.93
CA PRO A 4 17.92 16.75 -0.69
C PRO A 4 17.50 15.28 -0.88
N GLY A 5 17.86 14.43 0.07
CA GLY A 5 17.41 13.03 0.08
C GLY A 5 15.89 12.99 0.12
N ASN A 6 15.28 12.28 -0.83
CA ASN A 6 13.85 12.00 -0.80
C ASN A 6 13.53 11.18 0.46
N ILE A 7 13.05 11.86 1.51
CA ILE A 7 12.44 11.23 2.66
C ILE A 7 11.08 10.72 2.17
N PHE A 8 10.97 9.42 1.94
CA PHE A 8 9.68 8.79 1.68
C PHE A 8 8.90 8.76 2.99
N LEU A 9 7.89 9.63 3.11
CA LEU A 9 7.03 9.69 4.29
C LEU A 9 5.96 8.61 4.16
N LEU A 10 6.07 7.53 4.96
CA LEU A 10 4.98 6.58 5.14
C LEU A 10 4.06 7.13 6.24
N ARG A 11 2.87 7.58 5.85
CA ARG A 11 1.87 8.11 6.80
C ARG A 11 0.72 7.13 6.93
N VAL A 12 0.45 6.71 8.16
CA VAL A 12 -0.77 5.97 8.53
C VAL A 12 -1.60 6.89 9.42
N LEU A 13 -2.84 7.15 9.03
CA LEU A 13 -3.78 7.94 9.82
C LEU A 13 -4.74 7.01 10.56
N THR A 14 -4.88 7.17 11.88
CA THR A 14 -5.88 6.44 12.69
C THR A 14 -6.73 7.44 13.50
N PRO A 15 -8.01 7.13 13.81
CA PRO A 15 -8.79 7.96 14.72
C PRO A 15 -8.24 7.91 16.16
N ARG A 16 -8.30 9.04 16.89
CA ARG A 16 -8.10 9.08 18.35
C ARG A 16 -9.35 8.51 19.02
N HIS A 17 -9.19 7.55 19.94
CA HIS A 17 -10.29 7.08 20.78
C HIS A 17 -10.89 8.24 21.59
N VAL A 18 -12.18 8.49 21.42
CA VAL A 18 -12.99 9.25 22.38
C VAL A 18 -13.45 8.25 23.43
N ALA A 19 -12.81 8.28 24.60
CA ALA A 19 -13.26 7.50 25.74
C ALA A 19 -14.57 8.13 26.27
N THR A 20 -15.67 7.42 26.13
CA THR A 20 -16.92 7.72 26.84
C THR A 20 -16.77 7.24 28.29
N HIS A 21 -16.78 8.19 29.23
CA HIS A 21 -16.75 7.93 30.66
C HIS A 21 -18.03 7.22 31.10
N GLN A 22 -17.94 5.94 31.49
CA GLN A 22 -18.82 5.37 32.51
C GLN A 22 -18.10 5.45 33.86
N SER A 23 -18.80 6.05 34.82
CA SER A 23 -18.40 6.28 36.19
C SER A 23 -18.43 4.99 37.01
N ARG A 24 -17.36 4.72 37.79
CA ARG A 24 -17.43 4.25 39.18
C ARG A 24 -16.04 4.16 39.84
N HIS A 25 -15.95 4.88 40.96
CA HIS A 25 -15.04 4.80 42.12
C HIS A 25 -13.51 4.80 41.94
N ILE A 26 -12.94 5.94 42.35
CA ILE A 26 -11.53 6.20 42.68
C ILE A 26 -11.37 6.05 44.21
N LEU A 27 -10.30 5.40 44.67
CA LEU A 27 -9.46 5.90 45.77
C LEU A 27 -7.97 5.60 45.45
N PRO A 28 -7.02 6.44 45.92
CA PRO A 28 -5.76 6.71 45.22
C PRO A 28 -4.52 6.20 45.97
N ALA A 29 -3.41 5.92 45.27
CA ALA A 29 -2.07 6.14 45.83
C ALA A 29 -0.93 6.16 44.77
N HIS A 30 -0.14 7.22 44.87
CA HIS A 30 1.25 7.41 44.45
C HIS A 30 1.59 7.82 43.01
N GLY A 31 2.09 9.06 42.93
CA GLY A 31 2.43 9.80 41.73
C GLY A 31 3.74 9.39 41.07
N GLY A 32 3.76 9.63 39.76
CA GLY A 32 4.91 9.61 38.86
C GLY A 32 4.47 10.27 37.55
N PRO A 33 5.35 10.96 36.81
CA PRO A 33 4.95 11.81 35.70
C PRO A 33 4.41 10.98 34.54
N HIS A 34 3.24 11.41 34.04
CA HIS A 34 2.51 10.82 32.93
C HIS A 34 3.40 10.51 31.72
N ARG A 35 3.65 9.22 31.47
CA ARG A 35 4.04 8.71 30.15
C ARG A 35 2.77 8.31 29.41
N PHE A 36 2.53 8.95 28.27
CA PHE A 36 1.48 8.55 27.32
C PHE A 36 1.68 7.08 26.90
N PRO A 37 0.63 6.26 26.83
CA PRO A 37 0.74 4.93 26.24
C PRO A 37 0.92 5.09 24.72
N LEU A 38 2.13 4.82 24.23
CA LEU A 38 2.37 4.53 22.83
C LEU A 38 1.71 3.19 22.51
N THR A 39 0.63 3.20 21.75
CA THR A 39 0.02 1.97 21.23
C THR A 39 0.94 1.43 20.12
N PHE A 40 1.71 0.39 20.44
CA PHE A 40 2.57 -0.29 19.48
C PHE A 40 1.76 -1.31 18.67
N PHE A 41 1.61 -1.08 17.36
CA PHE A 41 1.24 -2.16 16.45
C PHE A 41 2.50 -2.99 16.14
N ALA A 42 2.66 -4.10 16.85
CA ALA A 42 3.63 -5.12 16.49
C ALA A 42 3.05 -5.99 15.38
N LEU A 43 3.49 -5.78 14.14
CA LEU A 43 3.36 -6.81 13.10
C LEU A 43 4.26 -7.99 13.51
N ARG A 44 3.67 -9.03 14.11
CA ARG A 44 4.36 -10.29 14.42
C ARG A 44 4.71 -11.01 13.10
N PHE A 45 5.95 -10.86 12.65
CA PHE A 45 6.58 -11.86 11.79
C PHE A 45 7.15 -12.98 12.68
N ALA A 46 6.96 -14.23 12.27
CA ALA A 46 7.32 -15.42 13.04
C ALA A 46 8.81 -15.43 13.49
N PRO A 47 9.15 -16.08 14.62
CA PRO A 47 10.42 -15.88 15.29
C PRO A 47 11.50 -16.83 14.75
N SER A 48 12.63 -16.28 14.30
CA SER A 48 13.94 -16.93 14.46
C SER A 48 15.08 -15.93 14.26
N LEU A 49 15.48 -15.31 15.38
CA LEU A 49 16.81 -14.82 15.78
C LEU A 49 17.56 -13.77 14.91
N ASP A 50 17.48 -12.52 15.41
CA ASP A 50 18.51 -11.48 15.59
C ASP A 50 19.28 -10.90 14.36
N LEU A 51 19.45 -9.60 14.16
CA LEU A 51 19.01 -8.37 14.84
C LEU A 51 19.28 -7.19 13.88
N THR A 52 18.25 -6.60 13.28
CA THR A 52 18.27 -5.20 12.82
C THR A 52 16.86 -4.64 13.01
N VAL A 53 16.63 -4.02 14.16
CA VAL A 53 15.41 -3.24 14.41
C VAL A 53 15.52 -1.96 13.59
N PHE A 54 14.91 -1.95 12.40
CA PHE A 54 14.67 -0.70 11.69
C PHE A 54 13.48 -0.01 12.36
N PHE A 55 13.73 1.17 12.92
CA PHE A 55 12.65 2.04 13.41
C PHE A 55 11.79 2.48 12.22
N LEU A 56 10.62 1.86 12.07
CA LEU A 56 9.56 2.42 11.24
C LEU A 56 9.03 3.66 11.95
N GLN A 57 9.48 4.84 11.54
CA GLN A 57 8.94 6.09 12.06
C GLN A 57 7.57 6.30 11.39
N VAL A 58 6.53 5.66 11.91
CA VAL A 58 5.15 5.99 11.58
C VAL A 58 4.90 7.38 12.17
N LEU A 59 5.06 8.41 11.34
CA LEU A 59 4.66 9.76 11.71
C LEU A 59 3.13 9.81 11.71
N ALA A 60 2.53 9.43 12.83
CA ALA A 60 1.18 9.86 13.17
C ALA A 60 1.24 11.39 13.38
N VAL A 61 1.15 12.16 12.30
CA VAL A 61 1.08 13.63 12.39
C VAL A 61 -0.29 13.96 12.99
N PRO A 62 -0.36 14.48 14.23
CA PRO A 62 -1.62 14.99 14.76
C PRO A 62 -2.06 16.17 13.88
N LEU A 63 -3.26 16.07 13.33
CA LEU A 63 -3.93 17.25 12.78
C LEU A 63 -4.22 18.20 13.95
N ASN A 64 -3.33 19.16 14.19
CA ASN A 64 -3.59 20.35 15.01
C ASN A 64 -4.48 21.35 14.25
N ARG A 65 -5.59 20.87 13.68
CA ARG A 65 -6.70 21.74 13.32
C ARG A 65 -7.81 21.47 14.34
N PRO A 66 -8.29 22.48 15.08
CA PRO A 66 -9.47 22.29 15.90
C PRO A 66 -10.59 21.77 14.98
N LEU A 67 -11.16 20.62 15.34
CA LEU A 67 -12.47 20.23 14.85
C LEU A 67 -13.39 21.42 15.14
N PRO A 68 -14.16 21.93 14.16
CA PRO A 68 -15.12 22.99 14.43
C PRO A 68 -16.11 22.48 15.48
N THR A 69 -16.01 23.01 16.69
CA THR A 69 -16.87 22.72 17.85
C THR A 69 -18.19 23.50 17.82
N ALA A 70 -18.54 24.10 16.69
CA ALA A 70 -19.82 24.75 16.53
C ALA A 70 -20.86 23.73 16.05
N HIS A 71 -21.78 23.33 16.93
CA HIS A 71 -23.08 22.82 16.50
C HIS A 71 -23.74 23.91 15.63
N PRO A 72 -23.90 23.70 14.31
CA PRO A 72 -24.59 24.68 13.49
C PRO A 72 -26.07 24.61 13.87
N SER A 73 -26.65 25.74 14.24
CA SER A 73 -28.11 25.88 14.33
C SER A 73 -28.70 25.64 12.93
N PHE A 74 -29.29 24.45 12.76
CA PHE A 74 -29.73 23.92 11.47
C PHE A 74 -31.04 24.57 11.00
N LYS A 75 -30.95 25.63 10.16
CA LYS A 75 -32.11 26.18 9.46
C LYS A 75 -32.48 25.31 8.23
N ARG A 76 -33.78 25.12 7.99
CA ARG A 76 -34.41 24.23 6.97
C ARG A 76 -34.24 24.66 5.50
N GLY A 77 -33.13 25.31 5.10
CA GLY A 77 -32.92 25.78 3.72
C GLY A 77 -31.78 25.06 2.99
N ARG A 78 -32.11 24.32 1.91
CA ARG A 78 -31.22 23.70 0.89
C ARG A 78 -29.93 23.05 1.43
N ARG A 79 -30.04 21.80 1.91
CA ARG A 79 -29.05 21.04 2.70
C ARG A 79 -28.05 20.17 1.91
N LEU A 80 -28.13 20.14 0.58
CA LEU A 80 -27.43 19.14 -0.24
C LEU A 80 -25.98 19.42 -0.64
N PRO A 81 -25.60 20.65 -1.02
CA PRO A 81 -24.24 20.91 -1.52
C PRO A 81 -23.14 20.75 -0.46
N SER A 82 -23.48 20.94 0.82
CA SER A 82 -22.57 20.71 1.95
C SER A 82 -22.30 19.23 2.18
N PHE A 83 -23.31 18.37 2.01
CA PHE A 83 -23.20 16.93 2.20
C PHE A 83 -22.14 16.27 1.30
N ALA A 84 -22.15 16.62 0.01
CA ALA A 84 -21.20 16.10 -0.99
C ALA A 84 -19.72 16.42 -0.63
N ARG A 85 -19.49 17.57 0.01
CA ARG A 85 -18.15 18.03 0.41
C ARG A 85 -17.70 17.42 1.74
N THR A 86 -18.62 17.17 2.67
CA THR A 86 -18.30 16.78 4.05
C THR A 86 -18.09 15.28 4.23
N ILE A 87 -18.80 14.44 3.47
CA ILE A 87 -18.90 13.00 3.78
C ILE A 87 -17.96 12.15 2.92
N LEU A 88 -17.57 12.57 1.71
CA LEU A 88 -16.73 11.75 0.82
C LEU A 88 -15.42 12.41 0.37
N GLY A 89 -15.03 13.54 0.97
CA GLY A 89 -13.73 14.18 0.75
C GLY A 89 -13.48 14.78 -0.65
N GLY A 90 -14.47 14.78 -1.56
CA GLY A 90 -14.27 15.30 -2.92
C GLY A 90 -15.35 14.94 -3.95
N PHE A 91 -16.58 14.61 -3.54
CA PHE A 91 -17.64 14.23 -4.47
C PHE A 91 -18.44 15.45 -4.96
N GLN A 92 -18.89 15.40 -6.22
CA GLN A 92 -19.89 16.32 -6.76
C GLN A 92 -21.25 15.62 -6.85
N MET A 93 -22.08 15.75 -5.81
CA MET A 93 -23.50 15.38 -5.90
C MET A 93 -24.21 16.41 -6.78
N ARG A 94 -24.72 16.02 -7.94
CA ARG A 94 -25.20 16.97 -8.97
C ARG A 94 -26.70 17.24 -8.99
N SER A 95 -27.60 16.28 -8.68
CA SER A 95 -29.04 16.55 -8.83
C SER A 95 -29.97 15.81 -7.87
N VAL A 96 -30.98 16.55 -7.37
CA VAL A 96 -32.17 15.99 -6.71
C VAL A 96 -33.36 16.31 -7.57
N HIS A 97 -34.18 15.31 -7.83
CA HIS A 97 -35.41 15.44 -8.58
C HIS A 97 -36.57 15.17 -7.63
N GLY A 98 -37.39 16.18 -7.36
CA GLY A 98 -38.57 16.05 -6.49
C GLY A 98 -38.34 16.39 -5.02
N ASP A 99 -39.14 15.81 -4.13
CA ASP A 99 -39.16 16.10 -2.69
C ASP A 99 -38.40 15.05 -1.86
N GLU A 100 -37.45 15.52 -1.04
CA GLU A 100 -36.68 14.70 -0.10
C GLU A 100 -37.57 14.08 0.99
N ALA A 101 -38.66 14.75 1.37
CA ALA A 101 -39.57 14.26 2.41
C ALA A 101 -40.17 12.90 2.04
N THR A 102 -40.62 12.76 0.79
CA THR A 102 -41.18 11.49 0.29
C THR A 102 -40.16 10.35 0.35
N LEU A 103 -38.88 10.64 0.11
CA LEU A 103 -37.82 9.64 0.22
C LEU A 103 -37.51 9.30 1.69
N ALA A 104 -37.61 10.27 2.59
CA ALA A 104 -37.47 10.05 4.02
C ALA A 104 -38.62 9.19 4.59
N ASP A 105 -39.85 9.42 4.14
CA ASP A 105 -41.01 8.58 4.50
C ASP A 105 -40.84 7.16 3.97
N ALA A 106 -40.46 7.02 2.69
CA ALA A 106 -40.15 5.73 2.09
C ALA A 106 -38.98 5.01 2.80
N LEU A 107 -38.01 5.75 3.34
CA LEU A 107 -36.95 5.19 4.18
C LEU A 107 -37.53 4.59 5.46
N LEU A 108 -38.34 5.34 6.21
CA LEU A 108 -38.97 4.84 7.45
C LEU A 108 -39.85 3.61 7.20
N GLU A 109 -40.59 3.59 6.10
CA GLU A 109 -41.51 2.50 5.74
C GLU A 109 -40.78 1.27 5.17
N GLY A 110 -39.46 1.34 4.96
CA GLY A 110 -38.69 0.25 4.35
C GLY A 110 -38.96 0.07 2.84
N HIS A 111 -39.41 1.14 2.19
CA HIS A 111 -39.77 1.20 0.78
C HIS A 111 -38.73 1.89 -0.10
N LEU A 112 -37.72 2.53 0.51
CA LEU A 112 -36.58 3.09 -0.19
C LEU A 112 -35.75 2.00 -0.87
N ARG A 113 -35.37 2.28 -2.12
CA ARG A 113 -34.53 1.44 -2.97
C ARG A 113 -33.32 2.24 -3.42
N VAL A 114 -32.18 1.58 -3.48
CA VAL A 114 -30.92 2.13 -3.96
C VAL A 114 -30.45 1.29 -5.13
N ILE A 115 -30.12 1.92 -6.25
CA ILE A 115 -29.51 1.25 -7.40
C ILE A 115 -28.25 2.02 -7.74
N SER A 116 -27.13 1.32 -7.93
CA SER A 116 -25.89 1.90 -8.41
C SER A 116 -25.27 1.09 -9.53
N ASP A 117 -24.68 1.79 -10.49
CA ASP A 117 -23.92 1.20 -11.57
C ASP A 117 -22.65 2.05 -11.83
N GLY A 118 -21.62 1.44 -12.40
CA GLY A 118 -20.32 2.03 -12.70
C GLY A 118 -19.90 1.81 -14.16
N SER A 119 -19.25 2.81 -14.74
CA SER A 119 -18.67 2.79 -16.08
C SER A 119 -17.17 3.01 -16.00
N PHE A 120 -16.41 2.17 -16.72
CA PHE A 120 -14.94 2.23 -16.84
C PHE A 120 -14.55 2.22 -18.32
N LYS A 121 -13.71 3.17 -18.73
CA LYS A 121 -13.03 3.16 -20.04
C LYS A 121 -11.78 4.04 -19.97
N ASN A 122 -10.68 3.59 -20.57
CA ASN A 122 -9.43 4.36 -20.67
C ASN A 122 -8.94 4.93 -19.33
N GLU A 123 -8.95 4.10 -18.28
CA GLU A 123 -8.54 4.50 -16.92
C GLU A 123 -9.33 5.66 -16.30
N LEU A 124 -10.50 5.97 -16.88
CA LEU A 124 -11.47 6.89 -16.30
C LEU A 124 -12.71 6.12 -15.86
N GLU A 125 -13.13 6.41 -14.64
CA GLU A 125 -14.28 5.79 -14.03
C GLU A 125 -15.29 6.76 -13.50
N THR A 126 -16.53 6.31 -13.60
CA THR A 126 -17.65 6.99 -12.99
C THR A 126 -18.65 5.98 -12.44
N ALA A 127 -19.47 6.44 -11.51
CA ALA A 127 -20.64 5.71 -11.06
C ALA A 127 -21.86 6.62 -11.05
N ALA A 128 -23.02 6.03 -11.24
CA ALA A 128 -24.31 6.66 -10.99
C ALA A 128 -25.05 5.89 -9.91
N VAL A 129 -25.77 6.62 -9.06
CA VAL A 129 -26.58 6.07 -7.98
C VAL A 129 -27.91 6.77 -7.98
N GLN A 130 -28.98 6.02 -7.72
CA GLN A 130 -30.29 6.59 -7.44
C GLN A 130 -30.90 6.03 -6.17
N LEU A 131 -31.53 6.93 -5.40
CA LEU A 131 -32.39 6.59 -4.26
C LEU A 131 -33.82 6.96 -4.65
N LEU A 132 -34.75 6.01 -4.54
CA LEU A 132 -36.15 6.20 -4.91
C LEU A 132 -37.10 5.27 -4.13
N ALA A 133 -38.36 5.66 -3.99
CA ALA A 133 -39.41 4.78 -3.49
C ALA A 133 -39.83 3.79 -4.58
N LYS A 134 -40.10 2.52 -4.22
CA LYS A 134 -40.61 1.53 -5.18
C LYS A 134 -42.02 1.89 -5.69
N GLN A 135 -42.86 2.42 -4.79
CA GLN A 135 -44.22 2.85 -5.09
C GLN A 135 -44.31 4.37 -4.95
N GLY A 136 -44.73 5.05 -6.01
CA GLY A 136 -45.05 6.48 -5.97
C GLY A 136 -43.94 7.42 -6.44
N GLY A 137 -44.21 8.10 -7.57
CA GLY A 137 -43.63 9.40 -7.92
C GLY A 137 -42.34 9.41 -8.73
N CYS A 138 -42.02 10.59 -9.25
CA CYS A 138 -40.77 10.92 -9.96
C CYS A 138 -39.63 11.29 -8.99
N ASN A 139 -39.89 11.23 -7.67
CA ASN A 139 -39.00 11.67 -6.61
C ASN A 139 -37.80 10.73 -6.50
N ARG A 140 -36.61 11.28 -6.70
CA ARG A 140 -35.35 10.55 -6.62
C ARG A 140 -34.18 11.47 -6.34
N ILE A 141 -33.22 10.95 -5.60
CA ILE A 141 -31.89 11.55 -5.49
C ILE A 141 -31.01 10.84 -6.50
N ILE A 142 -30.34 11.60 -7.38
CA ILE A 142 -29.38 11.05 -8.35
C ILE A 142 -27.99 11.56 -8.00
N ILE A 143 -27.04 10.64 -7.93
CA ILE A 143 -25.65 10.94 -7.60
C ILE A 143 -24.80 10.44 -8.75
N ARG A 144 -23.95 11.31 -9.28
CA ARG A 144 -22.94 10.95 -10.28
C ARG A 144 -21.57 11.19 -9.66
N CYS A 145 -20.71 10.19 -9.70
CA CYS A 145 -19.45 10.18 -8.97
C CYS A 145 -18.33 9.88 -9.96
N GLN A 146 -17.24 10.64 -9.92
CA GLN A 146 -16.00 10.22 -10.55
C GLN A 146 -15.27 9.34 -9.54
N THR A 147 -14.81 8.16 -9.92
CA THR A 147 -14.13 7.29 -8.95
C THR A 147 -12.80 7.91 -8.52
N PRO A 148 -12.57 8.14 -7.22
CA PRO A 148 -11.29 8.61 -6.69
C PRO A 148 -10.19 7.57 -6.88
N GLY A 149 -8.98 7.99 -7.26
CA GLY A 149 -7.84 7.08 -7.40
C GLY A 149 -6.90 7.49 -8.52
N LEU A 150 -5.70 6.91 -8.55
CA LEU A 150 -4.83 7.07 -9.71
C LEU A 150 -5.31 6.20 -10.87
N PRO A 151 -4.90 6.49 -12.13
CA PRO A 151 -5.31 5.70 -13.29
C PRO A 151 -5.07 4.20 -13.14
N GLN A 152 -3.95 3.80 -12.52
CA GLN A 152 -3.62 2.38 -12.28
C GLN A 152 -4.47 1.71 -11.19
N ASP A 153 -5.17 2.48 -10.34
CA ASP A 153 -6.11 1.93 -9.36
C ASP A 153 -7.46 1.61 -9.99
N GLN A 154 -7.76 2.20 -11.16
CA GLN A 154 -9.06 2.11 -11.81
C GLN A 154 -9.26 0.70 -12.38
N SER A 155 -10.40 0.09 -12.03
CA SER A 155 -10.97 -1.12 -12.61
C SER A 155 -12.51 -1.02 -12.65
N PRO A 156 -13.20 -1.75 -13.56
CA PRO A 156 -14.66 -1.88 -13.52
C PRO A 156 -15.20 -2.18 -12.11
N TYR A 157 -14.49 -3.02 -11.36
CA TYR A 157 -14.78 -3.34 -9.97
C TYR A 157 -14.77 -2.12 -9.03
N ARG A 158 -13.78 -1.21 -9.15
CA ARG A 158 -13.68 0.02 -8.33
C ARG A 158 -14.87 0.96 -8.57
N SER A 159 -15.33 1.07 -9.81
CA SER A 159 -16.49 1.90 -10.15
C SER A 159 -17.80 1.37 -9.57
N LYS A 160 -17.96 0.04 -9.43
CA LYS A 160 -19.12 -0.52 -8.72
C LYS A 160 -19.05 -0.22 -7.22
N LEU A 161 -17.88 -0.38 -6.61
CA LEU A 161 -17.66 -0.10 -5.18
C LEU A 161 -17.96 1.36 -4.82
N ILE A 162 -17.51 2.32 -5.64
CA ILE A 162 -17.77 3.74 -5.35
C ILE A 162 -19.27 4.07 -5.42
N GLY A 163 -20.01 3.42 -6.33
CA GLY A 163 -21.46 3.52 -6.42
C GLY A 163 -22.16 3.02 -5.16
N LEU A 164 -21.76 1.85 -4.65
CA LEU A 164 -22.26 1.30 -3.39
C LEU A 164 -21.98 2.24 -2.22
N LEU A 165 -20.72 2.71 -2.09
CA LEU A 165 -20.33 3.63 -1.02
C LEU A 165 -21.16 4.92 -1.05
N ALA A 166 -21.32 5.52 -2.23
CA ALA A 166 -22.12 6.73 -2.40
C ALA A 166 -23.59 6.52 -2.05
N GLY A 167 -24.18 5.39 -2.44
CA GLY A 167 -25.55 5.01 -2.09
C GLY A 167 -25.74 4.83 -0.58
N ILE A 168 -24.85 4.07 0.06
CA ILE A 168 -24.88 3.84 1.50
C ILE A 168 -24.82 5.16 2.25
N MET A 169 -23.87 6.03 1.90
CA MET A 169 -23.68 7.30 2.58
C MET A 169 -24.82 8.28 2.34
N ALA A 170 -25.44 8.26 1.16
CA ALA A 170 -26.61 9.10 0.87
C ALA A 170 -27.83 8.69 1.69
N VAL A 171 -28.07 7.39 1.88
CA VAL A 171 -29.13 6.90 2.78
C VAL A 171 -28.83 7.29 4.23
N ASP A 172 -27.57 7.08 4.65
CA ASP A 172 -27.12 7.43 6.00
C ASP A 172 -27.32 8.91 6.32
N TRP A 173 -27.09 9.77 5.33
CA TRP A 173 -27.38 11.19 5.42
C TRP A 173 -28.87 11.47 5.50
N LEU A 174 -29.67 10.89 4.60
CA LEU A 174 -31.11 11.07 4.60
C LEU A 174 -31.70 10.71 5.96
N LEU A 175 -31.27 9.58 6.53
CA LEU A 175 -31.64 9.14 7.87
C LEU A 175 -31.26 10.17 8.94
N LYS A 176 -30.00 10.62 8.97
CA LYS A 176 -29.52 11.61 9.96
C LYS A 176 -30.19 12.98 9.83
N GLN A 177 -30.58 13.37 8.62
CA GLN A 177 -31.22 14.66 8.37
C GLN A 177 -32.67 14.73 8.83
N TRP A 178 -33.41 13.63 8.65
CA TRP A 178 -34.85 13.57 8.90
C TRP A 178 -35.18 12.90 10.24
N PHE A 179 -34.37 11.93 10.65
CA PHE A 179 -34.60 11.09 11.83
C PHE A 179 -33.33 10.90 12.68
N PRO A 180 -32.71 11.98 13.20
CA PRO A 180 -31.43 11.92 13.92
C PRO A 180 -31.44 11.05 15.19
N ASN A 181 -32.62 10.83 15.77
CA ASN A 181 -32.82 10.07 17.00
C ASN A 181 -33.61 8.77 16.76
N LEU A 182 -33.64 8.26 15.52
CA LEU A 182 -34.36 7.03 15.23
C LEU A 182 -33.72 5.85 15.96
N LEU A 183 -34.55 5.09 16.70
CA LEU A 183 -34.11 3.91 17.44
C LEU A 183 -34.28 2.61 16.64
N THR A 184 -35.11 2.63 15.61
CA THR A 184 -35.34 1.49 14.71
C THR A 184 -34.39 1.55 13.52
N CYS A 185 -34.05 0.37 12.98
CA CYS A 185 -33.25 0.26 11.76
C CYS A 185 -34.19 0.00 10.56
N PRO A 186 -34.57 1.03 9.77
CA PRO A 186 -35.38 0.82 8.58
C PRO A 186 -34.65 -0.08 7.59
N LYS A 187 -35.42 -0.87 6.85
CA LYS A 187 -34.88 -1.80 5.85
C LYS A 187 -34.69 -1.12 4.50
N VAL A 188 -33.49 -1.15 3.95
CA VAL A 188 -33.18 -0.58 2.63
C VAL A 188 -32.65 -1.66 1.72
N ARG A 189 -33.24 -1.77 0.52
CA ARG A 189 -32.72 -2.66 -0.53
C ARG A 189 -31.77 -1.91 -1.42
N ILE A 190 -30.56 -2.43 -1.57
CA ILE A 190 -29.51 -1.87 -2.44
C ILE A 190 -29.16 -2.87 -3.54
N ALA A 191 -29.01 -2.37 -4.76
CA ALA A 191 -28.75 -3.18 -5.93
C ALA A 191 -27.58 -2.63 -6.76
N CYS A 192 -26.80 -3.55 -7.32
CA CYS A 192 -25.70 -3.28 -8.23
C CYS A 192 -25.48 -4.50 -9.14
N ASP A 193 -24.98 -4.28 -10.35
CA ASP A 193 -24.65 -5.33 -11.31
C ASP A 193 -23.29 -6.00 -11.07
N GLY A 194 -22.45 -5.40 -10.23
CA GLY A 194 -21.19 -5.99 -9.77
C GLY A 194 -21.41 -6.99 -8.65
N LEU A 195 -21.66 -8.26 -8.98
CA LEU A 195 -21.85 -9.34 -7.99
C LEU A 195 -20.69 -9.39 -6.99
N SER A 196 -19.44 -9.43 -7.46
CA SER A 196 -18.27 -9.43 -6.58
C SER A 196 -18.15 -8.17 -5.71
N ALA A 197 -18.64 -7.01 -6.18
CA ALA A 197 -18.64 -5.79 -5.39
C ALA A 197 -19.67 -5.86 -4.24
N ILE A 198 -20.84 -6.44 -4.50
CA ILE A 198 -21.86 -6.71 -3.48
C ILE A 198 -21.32 -7.72 -2.46
N GLU A 199 -20.81 -8.86 -2.92
CA GLU A 199 -20.24 -9.90 -2.04
C GLU A 199 -19.16 -9.29 -1.14
N MET A 200 -18.20 -8.57 -1.74
CA MET A 200 -17.13 -7.94 -0.98
C MET A 200 -17.61 -6.85 0.00
N ALA A 201 -18.62 -6.08 -0.35
CA ALA A 201 -19.17 -5.02 0.49
C ALA A 201 -19.95 -5.56 1.70
N PHE A 202 -20.68 -6.67 1.54
CA PHE A 202 -21.67 -7.14 2.53
C PHE A 202 -21.32 -8.45 3.24
N GLU A 203 -20.28 -9.17 2.80
CA GLU A 203 -19.79 -10.36 3.51
C GLU A 203 -19.06 -10.04 4.82
N ASP A 204 -19.15 -10.97 5.78
CA ASP A 204 -18.47 -10.88 7.08
C ASP A 204 -17.04 -11.47 7.08
N ARG A 205 -16.51 -11.84 5.91
CA ARG A 205 -15.15 -12.41 5.83
C ARG A 205 -14.09 -11.37 6.20
N PRO A 206 -13.01 -11.68 6.94
CA PRO A 206 -11.96 -10.70 7.22
C PRO A 206 -11.34 -10.11 5.94
N LEU A 207 -11.07 -8.80 5.93
CA LEU A 207 -10.33 -8.14 4.85
C LEU A 207 -8.82 -8.19 5.11
N SER A 208 -8.04 -8.50 4.09
CA SER A 208 -6.60 -8.29 4.10
C SER A 208 -6.26 -6.90 3.57
N PRO A 209 -5.34 -6.14 4.19
CA PRO A 209 -4.86 -4.87 3.64
C PRO A 209 -4.31 -4.97 2.20
N THR A 210 -3.92 -6.17 1.76
CA THR A 210 -3.43 -6.44 0.39
C THR A 210 -4.53 -6.70 -0.62
N ASP A 211 -5.79 -6.79 -0.19
CA ASP A 211 -6.92 -7.04 -1.08
C ASP A 211 -7.07 -5.89 -2.09
N ALA A 212 -7.58 -6.21 -3.28
CA ALA A 212 -7.84 -5.21 -4.30
C ALA A 212 -8.88 -4.20 -3.79
N GLN A 213 -8.61 -2.90 -4.01
CA GLN A 213 -9.50 -1.81 -3.62
C GLN A 213 -9.84 -1.80 -2.12
N PHE A 214 -8.90 -2.23 -1.26
CA PHE A 214 -9.07 -2.30 0.19
C PHE A 214 -9.55 -0.96 0.79
N ASP A 215 -9.07 0.18 0.29
CA ASP A 215 -9.50 1.52 0.73
C ASP A 215 -11.02 1.71 0.62
N LEU A 216 -11.64 1.30 -0.48
CA LEU A 216 -13.08 1.39 -0.70
C LEU A 216 -13.85 0.30 0.02
N VAL A 217 -13.40 -0.96 -0.08
CA VAL A 217 -14.13 -2.09 0.55
C VAL A 217 -14.18 -1.91 2.07
N SER A 218 -13.06 -1.54 2.71
CA SER A 218 -13.03 -1.27 4.14
C SER A 218 -13.90 -0.07 4.51
N SER A 219 -13.93 0.98 3.69
CA SER A 219 -14.79 2.15 3.90
C SER A 219 -16.27 1.83 3.78
N ILE A 220 -16.66 0.97 2.84
CA ILE A 220 -18.04 0.50 2.67
C ILE A 220 -18.48 -0.30 3.88
N ARG A 221 -17.66 -1.27 4.32
CA ARG A 221 -17.98 -2.10 5.48
C ARG A 221 -18.09 -1.29 6.75
N GLU A 222 -17.19 -0.32 6.95
CA GLU A 222 -17.28 0.60 8.08
C GLU A 222 -18.52 1.51 7.98
N ALA A 223 -18.92 1.93 6.77
CA ALA A 223 -20.15 2.68 6.56
C ALA A 223 -21.39 1.86 6.93
N ILE A 224 -21.46 0.59 6.50
CA ILE A 224 -22.54 -0.34 6.84
C ILE A 224 -22.58 -0.59 8.35
N LEU A 225 -21.42 -0.87 8.97
CA LEU A 225 -21.31 -1.16 10.40
C LEU A 225 -21.78 0.02 11.28
N ARG A 226 -21.54 1.26 10.83
CA ARG A 226 -21.98 2.49 11.53
C ARG A 226 -23.39 2.92 11.18
N SER A 227 -24.00 2.31 10.16
CA SER A 227 -25.31 2.68 9.67
C SER A 227 -26.41 2.18 10.60
N SER A 228 -27.41 3.01 10.87
CA SER A 228 -28.64 2.60 11.59
C SER A 228 -29.70 2.07 10.61
N VAL A 229 -29.28 1.30 9.60
CA VAL A 229 -30.13 0.78 8.51
C VAL A 229 -29.93 -0.72 8.40
N ASP A 230 -31.02 -1.48 8.22
CA ASP A 230 -30.97 -2.89 7.85
C ASP A 230 -30.78 -3.01 6.34
N TRP A 231 -29.55 -3.29 5.91
CA TRP A 231 -29.16 -3.36 4.51
C TRP A 231 -29.50 -4.73 3.91
N ALA A 232 -30.31 -4.73 2.85
CA ALA A 232 -30.63 -5.91 2.05
C ALA A 232 -30.00 -5.78 0.65
N PRO A 233 -28.76 -6.27 0.46
CA PRO A 233 -28.12 -6.26 -0.84
C PRO A 233 -28.77 -7.27 -1.79
N GLN A 234 -28.78 -6.95 -3.09
CA GLN A 234 -29.16 -7.89 -4.14
C GLN A 234 -28.40 -7.60 -5.43
N HIS A 235 -28.04 -8.64 -6.16
CA HIS A 235 -27.47 -8.51 -7.49
C HIS A 235 -28.57 -8.28 -8.53
N VAL A 236 -28.27 -7.50 -9.56
CA VAL A 236 -29.13 -7.29 -10.73
C VAL A 236 -28.29 -7.53 -11.97
N TYR A 237 -28.82 -8.22 -12.97
CA TYR A 237 -28.06 -8.46 -14.19
C TYR A 237 -27.91 -7.17 -15.02
N GLY A 238 -26.68 -6.89 -15.44
CA GLY A 238 -26.37 -5.75 -16.30
C GLY A 238 -26.64 -6.04 -17.78
N HIS A 239 -26.86 -4.97 -18.56
CA HIS A 239 -26.93 -4.99 -20.04
C HIS A 239 -27.94 -5.98 -20.68
N LEU A 240 -29.05 -6.28 -20.00
CA LEU A 240 -30.09 -7.16 -20.53
C LEU A 240 -30.90 -6.54 -21.69
N ASP A 241 -30.80 -5.23 -21.91
CA ASP A 241 -31.36 -4.53 -23.07
C ASP A 241 -30.78 -4.98 -24.41
N LYS A 242 -29.62 -5.65 -24.40
CA LYS A 242 -29.01 -6.23 -25.61
C LYS A 242 -29.66 -7.53 -26.05
N SER A 243 -30.32 -8.25 -25.15
CA SER A 243 -30.89 -9.57 -25.40
C SER A 243 -32.40 -9.63 -25.24
N ASN A 244 -33.01 -8.70 -24.51
CA ASN A 244 -34.43 -8.70 -24.16
C ASN A 244 -35.10 -7.39 -24.57
N LEU A 245 -36.42 -7.43 -24.78
CA LEU A 245 -37.19 -6.20 -24.98
C LEU A 245 -37.29 -5.43 -23.67
N PHE A 246 -37.27 -4.09 -23.73
CA PHE A 246 -37.31 -3.24 -22.53
C PHE A 246 -38.50 -3.58 -21.62
N ASP A 247 -39.67 -3.87 -22.19
CA ASP A 247 -40.88 -4.16 -21.42
C ASP A 247 -40.79 -5.46 -20.61
N GLU A 248 -39.97 -6.41 -21.05
CA GLU A 248 -39.73 -7.70 -20.37
C GLU A 248 -38.80 -7.57 -19.16
N LEU A 249 -38.08 -6.44 -19.05
CA LEU A 249 -37.18 -6.18 -17.95
C LEU A 249 -37.96 -5.90 -16.65
N SER A 250 -37.48 -6.48 -15.56
CA SER A 250 -37.95 -6.20 -14.22
C SER A 250 -37.72 -4.73 -13.84
N TRP A 251 -38.42 -4.29 -12.81
CA TRP A 251 -38.27 -2.93 -12.28
C TRP A 251 -36.81 -2.60 -11.92
N TRP A 252 -36.07 -3.57 -11.37
CA TRP A 252 -34.67 -3.39 -10.99
C TRP A 252 -33.75 -3.28 -12.21
N GLU A 253 -33.96 -4.09 -13.23
CA GLU A 253 -33.15 -4.09 -14.45
C GLU A 253 -33.34 -2.79 -15.23
N LYS A 254 -34.59 -2.29 -15.35
CA LYS A 254 -34.88 -0.98 -15.94
C LYS A 254 -34.14 0.16 -15.21
N ARG A 255 -34.12 0.11 -13.88
CA ARG A 255 -33.40 1.09 -13.05
C ARG A 255 -31.87 0.93 -13.13
N ASN A 256 -31.37 -0.28 -13.33
CA ASN A 256 -29.94 -0.52 -13.55
C ASN A 256 -29.49 0.08 -14.89
N LEU A 257 -30.25 -0.12 -15.96
CA LEU A 257 -29.97 0.48 -17.28
C LEU A 257 -29.91 2.01 -17.22
N GLU A 258 -30.80 2.64 -16.44
CA GLU A 258 -30.73 4.09 -16.21
C GLU A 258 -29.41 4.50 -15.53
N MET A 259 -28.91 3.72 -14.57
CA MET A 259 -27.64 4.02 -13.90
C MET A 259 -26.43 3.76 -14.80
N ASP A 260 -26.42 2.67 -15.58
CA ASP A 260 -25.39 2.42 -16.60
C ASP A 260 -25.29 3.59 -17.59
N GLY A 261 -26.45 4.02 -18.12
CA GLY A 261 -26.54 5.16 -19.02
C GLY A 261 -26.00 6.46 -18.41
N MET A 262 -26.39 6.78 -17.17
CA MET A 262 -25.92 7.98 -16.47
C MET A 262 -24.43 7.93 -16.12
N ALA A 263 -23.89 6.76 -15.78
CA ALA A 263 -22.47 6.59 -15.55
C ALA A 263 -21.70 6.81 -16.86
N VAL A 264 -22.13 6.18 -17.96
CA VAL A 264 -21.52 6.37 -19.29
C VAL A 264 -21.59 7.83 -19.74
N GLU A 265 -22.72 8.50 -19.56
CA GLU A 265 -22.88 9.92 -19.88
C GLU A 265 -21.91 10.78 -19.07
N TYR A 266 -21.82 10.57 -17.75
CA TYR A 266 -20.92 11.34 -16.91
C TYR A 266 -19.45 11.11 -17.26
N ARG A 267 -19.07 9.88 -17.59
CA ARG A 267 -17.71 9.59 -18.08
C ARG A 267 -17.40 10.39 -19.34
N LYS A 268 -18.32 10.41 -20.32
CA LYS A 268 -18.15 11.20 -21.56
C LYS A 268 -18.05 12.71 -21.29
N GLU A 269 -18.83 13.22 -20.33
CA GLU A 269 -18.71 14.63 -19.91
C GLU A 269 -17.32 14.93 -19.36
N LEU A 270 -16.77 14.06 -18.50
CA LEU A 270 -15.43 14.20 -17.93
C LEU A 270 -14.33 14.08 -18.99
N GLU A 271 -14.46 13.14 -19.94
CA GLU A 271 -13.57 13.01 -21.10
C GLU A 271 -13.55 14.32 -21.91
N THR A 272 -14.73 14.87 -22.20
CA THR A 272 -14.89 16.12 -22.96
C THR A 272 -14.31 17.32 -22.20
N ALA A 273 -14.47 17.35 -20.87
CA ALA A 273 -13.92 18.40 -20.01
C ALA A 273 -12.42 18.20 -19.67
N ASN A 274 -11.79 17.11 -20.15
CA ASN A 274 -10.43 16.71 -19.82
C ASN A 274 -10.19 16.57 -18.29
N HIS A 275 -11.21 16.15 -17.55
CA HIS A 275 -11.16 15.88 -16.11
C HIS A 275 -10.89 14.40 -15.85
N LEU A 276 -9.69 13.94 -16.18
CA LEU A 276 -9.38 12.50 -16.25
C LEU A 276 -9.03 11.87 -14.90
N ILE A 277 -8.57 12.65 -13.92
CA ILE A 277 -8.09 12.15 -12.63
C ILE A 277 -8.87 12.82 -11.50
N ALA A 278 -9.51 12.01 -10.66
CA ALA A 278 -10.13 12.49 -9.43
C ALA A 278 -9.14 12.43 -8.26
N PRO A 279 -9.14 13.43 -7.36
CA PRO A 279 -8.36 13.34 -6.12
C PRO A 279 -8.83 12.15 -5.28
N ASN A 280 -7.89 11.42 -4.65
CA ASN A 280 -8.19 10.31 -3.73
C ASN A 280 -7.97 10.70 -2.25
N PRO A 281 -8.90 11.45 -1.64
CA PRO A 281 -8.83 11.77 -0.22
C PRO A 281 -9.03 10.51 0.63
N ARG A 282 -8.70 10.59 1.92
CA ARG A 282 -9.19 9.60 2.88
C ARG A 282 -10.72 9.67 2.92
N PHE A 283 -11.39 8.53 2.77
CA PHE A 283 -12.85 8.48 2.87
C PHE A 283 -13.27 8.68 4.33
N PHE A 284 -14.46 9.24 4.57
CA PHE A 284 -14.91 9.56 5.93
C PHE A 284 -15.02 8.33 6.83
N THR A 285 -15.43 7.20 6.27
CA THR A 285 -15.54 5.91 6.96
C THR A 285 -14.27 5.06 6.84
N GLU A 286 -13.21 5.57 6.23
CA GLU A 286 -11.95 4.84 6.14
C GLU A 286 -11.24 4.85 7.50
N LEU A 287 -11.13 3.69 8.15
CA LEU A 287 -10.48 3.57 9.47
C LEU A 287 -9.03 4.02 9.44
N ALA A 288 -8.29 3.61 8.41
CA ALA A 288 -6.91 4.02 8.17
C ALA A 288 -6.62 4.09 6.68
N ALA A 289 -5.80 5.07 6.29
CA ALA A 289 -5.35 5.28 4.93
C ALA A 289 -3.82 5.18 4.85
N LEU A 290 -3.32 4.49 3.83
CA LEU A 290 -1.89 4.38 3.53
C LEU A 290 -1.51 5.43 2.49
N TYR A 291 -0.47 6.21 2.78
CA TYR A 291 0.12 7.16 1.84
C TYR A 291 1.58 6.79 1.55
N VAL A 292 1.94 6.81 0.26
CA VAL A 292 3.32 6.73 -0.21
C VAL A 292 3.59 7.98 -1.04
N ALA A 293 4.57 8.79 -0.63
CA ALA A 293 4.90 10.08 -1.26
C ALA A 293 3.64 10.95 -1.49
N ASP A 294 2.85 11.14 -0.43
CA ASP A 294 1.58 11.89 -0.41
C ASP A 294 0.46 11.35 -1.32
N THR A 295 0.70 10.22 -1.98
CA THR A 295 -0.30 9.51 -2.78
C THR A 295 -0.97 8.45 -1.94
N LYS A 296 -2.30 8.57 -1.79
CA LYS A 296 -3.09 7.53 -1.13
C LYS A 296 -3.08 6.25 -1.96
N GLN A 297 -2.79 5.13 -1.31
CA GLN A 297 -2.78 3.81 -1.94
C GLN A 297 -4.17 3.17 -1.81
N SER A 298 -4.63 2.49 -2.86
CA SER A 298 -5.88 1.71 -2.84
C SER A 298 -5.78 0.43 -2.01
N ARG A 299 -4.54 -0.05 -1.77
CA ARG A 299 -4.21 -1.24 -0.97
C ARG A 299 -2.76 -1.21 -0.48
N LEU A 300 -2.43 -2.13 0.42
CA LEU A 300 -1.06 -2.44 0.80
C LEU A 300 -0.39 -3.28 -0.30
N ASP A 301 0.65 -2.76 -0.94
CA ASP A 301 1.57 -3.55 -1.77
C ASP A 301 2.84 -3.85 -0.95
N PRO A 302 3.00 -5.09 -0.43
CA PRO A 302 4.13 -5.41 0.44
C PRO A 302 5.48 -5.26 -0.26
N GLN A 303 5.56 -5.59 -1.55
CA GLN A 303 6.81 -5.52 -2.30
C GLN A 303 7.19 -4.05 -2.54
N PHE A 304 6.26 -3.25 -3.04
CA PHE A 304 6.51 -1.83 -3.30
C PHE A 304 6.89 -1.09 -2.00
N ILE A 305 6.18 -1.35 -0.91
CA ILE A 305 6.48 -0.73 0.39
C ILE A 305 7.86 -1.17 0.90
N GLN A 306 8.19 -2.46 0.78
CA GLN A 306 9.50 -2.95 1.16
C GLN A 306 10.60 -2.27 0.34
N GLU A 307 10.40 -2.07 -0.97
CA GLU A 307 11.33 -1.35 -1.83
C GLU A 307 11.47 0.11 -1.40
N CYS A 308 10.37 0.83 -1.17
CA CYS A 308 10.40 2.22 -0.68
C CYS A 308 11.18 2.37 0.63
N VAL A 309 11.04 1.41 1.56
CA VAL A 309 11.69 1.46 2.87
C VAL A 309 13.15 1.03 2.81
N THR A 310 13.46 -0.05 2.10
CA THR A 310 14.78 -0.72 2.20
C THR A 310 15.75 -0.29 1.10
N LEU A 311 15.27 0.00 -0.11
CA LEU A 311 16.11 0.27 -1.27
C LEU A 311 16.96 1.55 -1.11
N PRO A 312 16.48 2.66 -0.52
CA PRO A 312 17.33 3.84 -0.31
C PRO A 312 18.56 3.57 0.56
N ALA A 313 18.38 2.85 1.68
CA ALA A 313 19.48 2.49 2.58
C ALA A 313 20.45 1.51 1.92
N LEU A 314 19.92 0.53 1.19
CA LEU A 314 20.71 -0.45 0.46
C LEU A 314 21.57 0.22 -0.63
N ARG A 315 20.98 1.14 -1.41
CA ARG A 315 21.69 1.96 -2.41
C ARG A 315 22.79 2.81 -1.78
N SER A 316 22.53 3.43 -0.62
CA SER A 316 23.56 4.19 0.09
C SER A 316 24.73 3.30 0.46
N ARG A 317 24.45 2.13 1.07
CA ARG A 317 25.49 1.17 1.43
C ARG A 317 26.32 0.74 0.23
N TRP A 318 25.69 0.45 -0.92
CA TRP A 318 26.42 0.06 -2.13
C TRP A 318 27.37 1.15 -2.62
N ARG A 319 26.95 2.42 -2.56
CA ARG A 319 27.80 3.56 -2.90
C ARG A 319 28.94 3.73 -1.89
N ASP A 320 28.64 3.70 -0.60
CA ASP A 320 29.64 3.89 0.48
C ASP A 320 30.71 2.79 0.50
N LYS A 321 30.32 1.57 0.12
CA LYS A 321 31.22 0.43 0.01
C LYS A 321 31.87 0.29 -1.37
N GLY A 322 31.50 1.12 -2.35
CA GLY A 322 31.99 1.04 -3.72
C GLY A 322 31.65 -0.29 -4.41
N THR A 323 30.57 -0.94 -3.99
CA THR A 323 30.18 -2.27 -4.48
C THR A 323 29.41 -2.18 -5.79
N ILE A 324 28.47 -1.23 -5.89
CA ILE A 324 27.68 -0.96 -7.10
C ILE A 324 27.63 0.56 -7.28
N SER A 325 28.10 1.06 -8.43
CA SER A 325 27.98 2.47 -8.80
C SER A 325 26.58 2.74 -9.37
N ALA A 326 26.12 4.00 -9.33
CA ALA A 326 24.83 4.37 -9.91
C ALA A 326 24.72 4.00 -11.41
N ALA A 327 25.81 4.13 -12.16
CA ALA A 327 25.87 3.76 -13.58
C ALA A 327 25.88 2.25 -13.83
N ALA A 328 26.33 1.45 -12.85
CA ALA A 328 26.26 0.00 -12.91
C ALA A 328 24.86 -0.48 -12.49
N GLU A 329 24.26 0.15 -11.49
CA GLU A 329 22.94 -0.21 -10.95
C GLU A 329 21.86 -0.23 -12.04
N SER A 330 21.85 0.77 -12.92
CA SER A 330 20.89 0.86 -14.03
C SER A 330 21.08 -0.21 -15.11
N LYS A 331 22.24 -0.88 -15.15
CA LYS A 331 22.55 -1.95 -16.10
C LYS A 331 22.26 -3.33 -15.54
N ILE A 332 21.88 -3.43 -14.26
CA ILE A 332 21.55 -4.71 -13.63
C ILE A 332 20.16 -5.14 -14.10
N ALA A 333 20.07 -6.33 -14.68
CA ALA A 333 18.81 -6.96 -15.02
C ALA A 333 18.11 -7.51 -13.75
N TRP A 334 17.54 -6.61 -12.94
CA TRP A 334 16.93 -6.93 -11.64
C TRP A 334 15.84 -8.00 -11.73
N ASP A 335 15.02 -7.98 -12.78
CA ASP A 335 13.97 -8.99 -12.97
C ASP A 335 14.55 -10.40 -13.19
N THR A 336 15.59 -10.50 -14.02
CA THR A 336 16.28 -11.76 -14.27
C THR A 336 16.97 -12.26 -13.01
N LEU A 337 17.63 -11.37 -12.26
CA LEU A 337 18.23 -11.70 -10.97
C LEU A 337 17.17 -12.14 -9.94
N GLY A 338 16.03 -11.46 -9.89
CA GLY A 338 14.92 -11.79 -9.01
C GLY A 338 14.33 -13.17 -9.33
N ARG A 339 14.17 -13.50 -10.63
CA ARG A 339 13.76 -14.85 -11.07
C ARG A 339 14.78 -15.91 -10.66
N ALA A 340 16.07 -15.64 -10.87
CA ALA A 340 17.15 -16.56 -10.50
C ALA A 340 17.24 -16.76 -8.97
N MET A 341 17.05 -15.71 -8.18
CA MET A 341 17.01 -15.82 -6.72
C MET A 341 15.79 -16.63 -6.25
N ARG A 342 14.61 -16.42 -6.85
CA ARG A 342 13.40 -17.18 -6.49
C ARG A 342 13.47 -18.65 -6.88
N SER A 343 14.27 -19.04 -7.90
CA SER A 343 14.44 -20.45 -8.26
C SER A 343 15.37 -21.22 -7.32
N LEU A 344 16.14 -20.52 -6.47
CA LEU A 344 16.99 -21.17 -5.47
C LEU A 344 16.14 -21.67 -4.28
N PRO A 345 16.50 -22.81 -3.66
CA PRO A 345 15.98 -23.19 -2.35
C PRO A 345 16.14 -22.07 -1.31
N ALA A 346 15.19 -21.92 -0.38
CA ALA A 346 15.18 -20.84 0.60
C ALA A 346 16.47 -20.71 1.44
N GLY A 347 17.13 -21.84 1.74
CA GLY A 347 18.43 -21.86 2.42
C GLY A 347 19.53 -21.19 1.58
N LEU A 348 19.57 -21.46 0.28
CA LEU A 348 20.53 -20.86 -0.64
C LEU A 348 20.22 -19.39 -0.93
N GLN A 349 18.95 -18.99 -0.99
CA GLN A 349 18.58 -17.57 -1.07
C GLN A 349 19.17 -16.78 0.10
N ARG A 350 18.96 -17.26 1.33
CA ARG A 350 19.51 -16.64 2.54
C ARG A 350 21.04 -16.64 2.54
N TRP A 351 21.66 -17.76 2.14
CA TRP A 351 23.11 -17.85 2.05
C TRP A 351 23.68 -16.84 1.06
N SER A 352 23.11 -16.74 -0.14
CA SER A 352 23.54 -15.78 -1.17
C SER A 352 23.46 -14.34 -0.67
N THR A 353 22.33 -13.94 -0.08
CA THR A 353 22.18 -12.60 0.52
C THR A 353 23.22 -12.35 1.60
N LYS A 354 23.39 -13.28 2.55
CA LYS A 354 24.38 -13.17 3.64
C LYS A 354 25.81 -13.09 3.11
N HIS A 355 26.16 -13.91 2.11
CA HIS A 355 27.46 -13.91 1.47
C HIS A 355 27.73 -12.58 0.75
N CYS A 356 26.78 -12.08 -0.06
CA CYS A 356 26.92 -10.83 -0.79
C CYS A 356 27.09 -9.59 0.11
N VAL A 357 26.46 -9.56 1.29
CA VAL A 357 26.65 -8.45 2.26
C VAL A 357 27.84 -8.67 3.19
N GLY A 358 28.50 -9.83 3.08
CA GLY A 358 29.65 -10.24 3.87
C GLY A 358 29.34 -10.63 5.31
N MET A 359 28.10 -11.01 5.64
CA MET A 359 27.61 -11.42 6.96
C MET A 359 27.18 -12.89 6.97
N CYS A 360 28.10 -13.78 6.62
CA CYS A 360 27.90 -15.23 6.67
C CYS A 360 28.77 -15.87 7.76
N GLY A 361 28.50 -17.13 8.09
CA GLY A 361 29.15 -17.85 9.20
C GLY A 361 30.61 -18.23 8.95
N THR A 362 31.46 -17.27 8.62
CA THR A 362 32.93 -17.42 8.55
C THR A 362 33.55 -17.14 9.92
N GLY A 363 34.81 -17.54 10.13
CA GLY A 363 35.56 -17.34 11.37
C GLY A 363 35.45 -15.91 11.91
N LYS A 364 35.57 -14.89 11.04
CA LYS A 364 35.31 -13.48 11.40
C LYS A 364 33.98 -13.26 12.14
N PHE A 365 32.88 -13.80 11.62
CA PHE A 365 31.55 -13.61 12.21
C PHE A 365 31.31 -14.56 13.39
N LYS A 366 31.86 -15.76 13.36
CA LYS A 366 31.77 -16.69 14.49
C LYS A 366 32.44 -16.13 15.75
N VAL A 367 33.60 -15.48 15.61
CA VAL A 367 34.22 -14.73 16.73
C VAL A 367 33.34 -13.56 17.16
N LEU A 368 32.82 -12.79 16.20
CA LEU A 368 31.93 -11.66 16.51
C LEU A 368 30.64 -12.09 17.23
N TRP A 369 30.14 -13.29 16.95
CA TRP A 369 28.98 -13.90 17.60
C TRP A 369 29.32 -14.67 18.88
N GLY A 370 30.58 -14.72 19.30
CA GLY A 370 31.03 -15.44 20.49
C GLY A 370 30.94 -16.98 20.38
N LEU A 371 30.88 -17.52 19.17
CA LEU A 371 30.79 -18.97 18.92
C LEU A 371 32.15 -19.66 18.84
N GLU A 372 33.19 -18.92 18.45
CA GLU A 372 34.56 -19.40 18.35
C GLU A 372 35.52 -18.34 18.92
N THR A 373 36.70 -18.77 19.37
CA THR A 373 37.74 -17.89 19.92
C THR A 373 38.72 -17.39 18.86
N SER A 374 38.72 -18.00 17.67
CA SER A 374 39.64 -17.68 16.58
C SER A 374 38.89 -17.44 15.29
N ALA A 375 39.33 -16.44 14.53
CA ALA A 375 38.83 -16.14 13.19
C ALA A 375 39.63 -16.86 12.10
N ALA A 376 40.47 -17.83 12.47
CA ALA A 376 41.32 -18.58 11.54
C ALA A 376 40.52 -19.58 10.70
N CYS A 377 40.86 -19.69 9.43
CA CYS A 377 40.33 -20.70 8.54
C CYS A 377 40.79 -22.08 9.01
N PRO A 378 39.87 -23.05 9.16
CA PRO A 378 40.24 -24.39 9.62
C PRO A 378 41.09 -25.17 8.60
N ARG A 379 41.27 -24.65 7.38
CA ARG A 379 42.06 -25.31 6.32
C ARG A 379 43.48 -24.77 6.17
N CYS A 380 43.66 -23.45 6.25
CA CYS A 380 44.99 -22.83 6.04
C CYS A 380 45.48 -21.99 7.22
N GLY A 381 44.65 -21.73 8.24
CA GLY A 381 45.01 -20.91 9.40
C GLY A 381 44.92 -19.39 9.20
N ASP A 382 44.74 -18.91 7.97
CA ASP A 382 44.60 -17.47 7.70
C ASP A 382 43.27 -16.89 8.19
N PHE A 383 43.16 -15.57 8.28
CA PHE A 383 41.91 -14.90 8.66
C PHE A 383 40.74 -15.21 7.70
N GLU A 384 39.64 -15.74 8.24
CA GLU A 384 38.49 -16.24 7.48
C GLU A 384 37.34 -15.21 7.42
N ASP A 385 37.28 -14.46 6.33
CA ASP A 385 36.10 -13.68 5.93
C ASP A 385 35.32 -14.35 4.79
N HIS A 386 34.17 -13.76 4.42
CA HIS A 386 33.33 -14.26 3.33
C HIS A 386 34.05 -14.48 1.99
N LEU A 387 35.14 -13.73 1.70
CA LEU A 387 35.91 -13.87 0.47
C LEU A 387 37.11 -14.80 0.65
N HIS A 388 37.55 -15.07 1.88
CA HIS A 388 38.58 -16.05 2.15
C HIS A 388 38.15 -17.44 1.67
N ALA A 389 36.89 -17.84 1.89
CA ALA A 389 36.41 -19.17 1.47
C ALA A 389 36.70 -19.49 -0.01
N PRO A 390 36.31 -18.65 -1.00
CA PRO A 390 36.68 -18.87 -2.39
C PRO A 390 38.16 -18.57 -2.69
N ARG A 391 38.94 -17.94 -1.80
CA ARG A 391 40.37 -17.59 -2.01
C ARG A 391 41.37 -18.54 -1.32
N CYS A 392 40.90 -19.38 -0.41
CA CYS A 392 41.72 -20.24 0.44
C CYS A 392 42.64 -21.15 -0.38
N ARG A 393 43.96 -21.10 -0.12
CA ARG A 393 44.99 -21.83 -0.89
C ARG A 393 45.41 -23.17 -0.31
N ALA A 394 44.73 -23.63 0.74
CA ALA A 394 44.94 -24.99 1.25
C ALA A 394 44.78 -26.03 0.12
N ALA A 395 45.62 -27.07 0.12
CA ALA A 395 45.69 -28.04 -0.98
C ALA A 395 44.31 -28.59 -1.39
N LEU A 396 43.52 -29.07 -0.42
CA LEU A 396 42.18 -29.60 -0.68
C LEU A 396 41.18 -28.55 -1.17
N ALA A 397 41.31 -27.29 -0.74
CA ALA A 397 40.45 -26.21 -1.20
C ALA A 397 40.75 -25.83 -2.66
N THR A 398 42.03 -25.89 -3.06
CA THR A 398 42.45 -25.68 -4.46
C THR A 398 41.92 -26.79 -5.36
N VAL A 399 42.07 -28.07 -4.96
CA VAL A 399 41.53 -29.21 -5.74
C VAL A 399 40.02 -29.09 -5.92
N GLU A 400 39.27 -28.77 -4.86
CA GLU A 400 37.83 -28.61 -4.95
C GLU A 400 37.43 -27.41 -5.81
N TRP A 401 38.16 -26.30 -5.74
CA TRP A 401 37.92 -25.13 -6.58
C TRP A 401 38.07 -25.46 -8.06
N ASP A 402 39.16 -26.10 -8.45
CA ASP A 402 39.45 -26.44 -9.84
C ASP A 402 38.41 -27.43 -10.37
N ARG A 403 38.08 -28.45 -9.58
CA ARG A 403 37.03 -29.43 -9.91
C ARG A 403 35.67 -28.78 -10.13
N ARG A 404 35.24 -27.88 -9.22
CA ARG A 404 33.95 -27.19 -9.33
C ARG A 404 33.92 -26.19 -10.49
N THR A 405 35.01 -25.49 -10.73
CA THR A 405 35.12 -24.52 -11.84
C THR A 405 35.09 -25.23 -13.20
N ALA A 406 35.79 -26.37 -13.33
CA ALA A 406 35.75 -27.21 -14.53
C ALA A 406 34.35 -27.77 -14.77
N ALA A 407 33.71 -28.34 -13.74
CA ALA A 407 32.34 -28.84 -13.84
C ALA A 407 31.34 -27.74 -14.23
N PHE A 408 31.50 -26.54 -13.68
CA PHE A 408 30.65 -25.40 -14.01
C PHE A 408 30.86 -24.92 -15.46
N SER A 409 32.10 -24.87 -15.93
CA SER A 409 32.43 -24.56 -17.32
C SER A 409 31.77 -25.55 -18.30
N ALA A 410 31.87 -26.85 -18.02
CA ALA A 410 31.23 -27.89 -18.82
C ALA A 410 29.70 -27.81 -18.79
N TRP A 411 29.12 -27.45 -17.64
CA TRP A 411 27.68 -27.22 -17.53
C TRP A 411 27.22 -26.03 -18.38
N LEU A 412 27.99 -24.92 -18.43
CA LEU A 412 27.68 -23.78 -19.28
C LEU A 412 27.67 -24.14 -20.76
N ASP A 413 28.57 -25.03 -21.20
CA ASP A 413 28.59 -25.58 -22.56
C ASP A 413 27.34 -26.42 -22.83
N LEU A 414 26.97 -27.30 -21.90
CA LEU A 414 25.76 -28.12 -22.01
C LEU A 414 24.49 -27.28 -22.11
N GLN A 415 24.43 -26.14 -21.42
CA GLN A 415 23.32 -25.19 -21.52
C GLN A 415 23.38 -24.29 -22.76
N LEU A 416 24.34 -24.51 -23.67
CA LEU A 416 24.55 -23.70 -24.87
C LEU A 416 24.71 -22.22 -24.56
N THR A 417 25.38 -21.90 -23.44
CA THR A 417 25.60 -20.51 -23.02
C THR A 417 26.53 -19.81 -24.02
N GLY A 418 26.17 -18.60 -24.43
CA GLY A 418 26.97 -17.81 -25.38
C GLY A 418 28.44 -17.70 -24.96
N PRO A 419 29.43 -17.86 -25.87
CA PRO A 419 30.85 -17.90 -25.53
C PRO A 419 31.36 -16.66 -24.77
N SER A 420 30.83 -15.48 -25.11
CA SER A 420 31.16 -14.22 -24.42
C SER A 420 30.67 -14.19 -22.98
N ILE A 421 29.45 -14.69 -22.72
CA ILE A 421 28.87 -14.78 -21.38
C ILE A 421 29.65 -15.79 -20.54
N LYS A 422 29.93 -16.97 -21.09
CA LYS A 422 30.75 -18.00 -20.44
C LYS A 422 32.12 -17.44 -20.03
N THR A 423 32.81 -16.79 -20.97
CA THR A 423 34.13 -16.19 -20.73
C THR A 423 34.07 -15.14 -19.63
N ALA A 424 33.08 -14.23 -19.67
CA ALA A 424 32.92 -13.20 -18.67
C ALA A 424 32.69 -13.78 -17.26
N ILE A 425 31.83 -14.80 -17.13
CA ILE A 425 31.55 -15.45 -15.83
C ILE A 425 32.80 -16.14 -15.28
N LEU A 426 33.53 -16.89 -16.11
CA LEU A 426 34.74 -17.59 -15.67
C LEU A 426 35.86 -16.61 -15.29
N GLN A 427 36.01 -15.50 -16.02
CA GLN A 427 36.95 -14.43 -15.66
C GLN A 427 36.59 -13.79 -14.31
N LEU A 428 35.30 -13.57 -14.03
CA LEU A 428 34.85 -13.06 -12.72
C LEU A 428 35.22 -14.03 -11.59
N LEU A 429 34.96 -15.34 -11.76
CA LEU A 429 35.33 -16.35 -10.77
C LEU A 429 36.84 -16.40 -10.54
N HIS A 430 37.63 -16.33 -11.61
CA HIS A 430 39.08 -16.25 -11.51
C HIS A 430 39.53 -15.00 -10.74
N GLY A 431 38.95 -13.83 -11.04
CA GLY A 431 39.22 -12.58 -10.32
C GLY A 431 38.86 -12.63 -8.83
N VAL A 432 37.82 -13.38 -8.45
CA VAL A 432 37.48 -13.62 -7.04
C VAL A 432 38.56 -14.47 -6.35
N ARG A 433 39.05 -15.53 -7.02
CA ARG A 433 40.06 -16.48 -6.52
C ARG A 433 41.46 -15.86 -6.41
N THR A 434 41.89 -15.15 -7.44
CA THR A 434 43.16 -14.43 -7.57
C THR A 434 42.86 -12.95 -7.84
N PRO A 435 42.62 -12.14 -6.81
CA PRO A 435 42.44 -10.70 -7.02
C PRO A 435 43.75 -10.10 -7.58
N THR A 436 43.67 -9.44 -8.74
CA THR A 436 44.81 -8.80 -9.41
C THR A 436 45.18 -7.43 -8.83
N THR A 437 44.40 -6.92 -7.86
CA THR A 437 44.65 -5.68 -7.11
C THR A 437 44.65 -5.91 -5.59
N SER A 438 45.48 -5.15 -4.88
CA SER A 438 45.77 -5.23 -3.44
C SER A 438 44.52 -5.31 -2.53
N PRO A 439 44.55 -5.96 -1.34
CA PRO A 439 43.38 -6.46 -0.62
C PRO A 439 42.46 -5.39 0.00
N LEU A 440 42.75 -4.10 -0.15
CA LEU A 440 41.90 -3.05 0.38
C LEU A 440 40.70 -2.84 -0.54
N ARG A 441 39.64 -3.60 -0.24
CA ARG A 441 38.30 -3.54 -0.82
C ARG A 441 38.29 -3.98 -2.28
N THR A 442 37.80 -5.20 -2.51
CA THR A 442 37.36 -5.66 -3.82
C THR A 442 36.32 -4.69 -4.36
N ILE A 443 36.77 -3.77 -5.22
CA ILE A 443 35.94 -2.90 -6.04
C ILE A 443 35.42 -3.77 -7.20
N SER A 444 34.11 -3.73 -7.44
CA SER A 444 33.50 -4.35 -8.62
C SER A 444 34.23 -3.85 -9.89
N PRO A 445 34.56 -4.72 -10.87
CA PRO A 445 35.56 -4.44 -11.92
C PRO A 445 35.13 -3.42 -12.99
N SER A 446 34.67 -2.22 -12.61
CA SER A 446 34.28 -1.16 -13.56
C SER A 446 34.50 0.28 -13.08
N VAL A 447 35.50 0.55 -12.23
CA VAL A 447 35.85 1.95 -11.89
C VAL A 447 37.36 2.16 -11.83
N HIS A 448 37.90 2.87 -12.82
CA HIS A 448 39.22 3.50 -12.73
C HIS A 448 39.07 4.82 -11.99
N ILE A 449 39.72 4.98 -10.84
CA ILE A 449 39.74 6.23 -10.08
C ILE A 449 41.07 6.94 -10.38
N PRO A 450 41.08 8.16 -10.96
CA PRO A 450 42.32 8.92 -11.12
C PRO A 450 42.84 9.33 -9.73
N LYS A 451 44.15 9.13 -9.49
CA LYS A 451 44.83 9.55 -8.27
C LYS A 451 44.63 11.06 -8.04
N LYS A 452 43.92 11.47 -6.99
CA LYS A 452 43.89 12.86 -6.55
C LYS A 452 45.11 13.17 -5.70
N HIS A 453 45.76 14.27 -6.07
CA HIS A 453 46.87 14.91 -5.40
C HIS A 453 46.63 15.12 -3.91
N THR A 454 47.70 14.90 -3.16
CA THR A 454 47.94 15.34 -1.78
C THR A 454 47.54 16.80 -1.60
N ILE A 455 46.59 17.07 -0.71
CA ILE A 455 46.40 18.41 -0.13
C ILE A 455 46.50 18.27 1.39
N LYS A 456 47.38 19.11 1.95
CA LYS A 456 47.83 19.15 3.33
C LYS A 456 46.71 19.58 4.30
N ASN A 457 46.90 19.14 5.55
CA ASN A 457 46.26 19.53 6.81
C ASN A 457 45.77 20.99 6.88
N HIS A 458 44.58 21.17 7.46
CA HIS A 458 44.22 22.08 8.56
C HIS A 458 42.71 21.82 8.78
N THR A 459 42.18 21.55 9.97
CA THR A 459 41.89 22.54 11.01
C THR A 459 41.40 21.78 12.26
N GLN A 460 41.97 22.09 13.42
CA GLN A 460 41.50 21.65 14.73
C GLN A 460 40.12 22.27 15.03
N ILE A 461 39.17 21.49 15.55
CA ILE A 461 37.98 22.02 16.22
C ILE A 461 37.97 21.51 17.66
N ARG A 462 38.13 22.45 18.59
CA ARG A 462 38.03 22.30 20.06
C ARG A 462 36.61 21.90 20.45
N VAL A 463 36.49 20.95 21.36
CA VAL A 463 35.26 20.64 22.12
C VAL A 463 35.25 21.51 23.39
N PRO A 464 34.19 22.28 23.70
CA PRO A 464 34.04 22.91 25.00
C PRO A 464 33.47 21.91 26.01
N LYS A 465 34.13 21.82 27.16
CA LYS A 465 33.73 21.04 28.34
C LYS A 465 32.45 21.60 28.96
N GLN A 466 31.63 20.68 29.45
CA GLN A 466 30.56 20.90 30.42
C GLN A 466 31.10 21.53 31.71
N HIS A 467 30.32 22.42 32.33
CA HIS A 467 30.29 22.59 33.78
C HIS A 467 28.89 23.02 34.24
N LEU A 468 28.40 22.26 35.23
CA LEU A 468 27.29 22.47 36.18
C LEU A 468 25.85 22.39 35.63
#